data_AF-S3Z8W8-F1
#
_entry.id   AF-S3Z8W8-F1
#
_cell.length_a   1.000
_cell.length_b   1.000
_cell.length_c   1.000
_cell.angle_alpha   90.00
_cell.angle_beta   90.00
_cell.angle_gamma   90.00
#
_symmetry.space_group_name_H-M   'P 1'
#
loop_
_entity.id
_entity.type
_entity.pdbx_description
1 polymer ?
#
loop_
_entity_poly.entity_id
_entity_poly.type
_entity_poly.pdbx_seq_one_letter_code
_entity_poly.pdbx_strand_id
1 'polypeptide(L)'
;MELETLLSAQWADGRVPHIVFNPSVPLDAYFPSPDFWRSTTAGRAAGAPGGAQTSGIVQPPVHALAAWLVHLADPGLSRARSFLPRLHPRLAAWHRFLLHHRDLGGAGLAAVVHPWEQGMDNSPCWDAPLSRVAPARARTFRRADLDHGSPQDRPTDLDYGRYVRLAADYRDGGYGAGAGPGGAGAEVALGASGFAVEDPSFNALLIASEHALARITGELGVPATARHERAERLTRALVERLWDPADGIFRCRDLLAGGAHAGGGGPSPEGPPAAERPPTAEGALVAERGVTGLVPLVLPGLPRDIAAALVRTACGPHFELGGRARRRPRSAQPRLRPAALLARARLVQHQLAP
;
A
#
# COMPACT_ATOMS: atom_id res chain seq x y z
N MET A 1 -13.33 -11.19 15.72
CA MET A 1 -12.21 -12.15 15.81
C MET A 1 -11.09 -11.82 14.82
N GLU A 2 -11.25 -12.00 13.50
CA GLU A 2 -10.12 -11.81 12.57
C GLU A 2 -9.47 -10.42 12.59
N LEU A 3 -10.25 -9.35 12.40
CA LEU A 3 -9.73 -7.96 12.44
C LEU A 3 -9.18 -7.56 13.81
N GLU A 4 -9.72 -8.10 14.89
CA GLU A 4 -9.24 -7.83 16.25
C GLU A 4 -7.88 -8.51 16.48
N THR A 5 -7.70 -9.74 16.02
CA THR A 5 -6.43 -10.45 16.05
C THR A 5 -5.37 -9.72 15.23
N LEU A 6 -5.68 -9.32 13.99
CA LEU A 6 -4.74 -8.56 13.16
C LEU A 6 -4.33 -7.24 13.83
N LEU A 7 -5.31 -6.46 14.29
CA LEU A 7 -5.05 -5.17 14.93
C LEU A 7 -4.39 -5.30 16.31
N SER A 8 -4.41 -6.48 16.95
CA SER A 8 -3.63 -6.75 18.16
C SER A 8 -2.11 -6.75 17.91
N ALA A 9 -1.69 -7.01 16.68
CA ALA A 9 -0.30 -6.99 16.23
C ALA A 9 0.12 -5.63 15.61
N GLN A 10 -0.74 -4.62 15.70
CA GLN A 10 -0.42 -3.25 15.29
C GLN A 10 0.76 -2.70 16.12
N TRP A 11 1.69 -2.02 15.46
CA TRP A 11 2.81 -1.40 16.16
C TRP A 11 2.37 -0.09 16.80
N ALA A 12 3.15 0.40 17.78
CA ALA A 12 2.81 1.60 18.56
C ALA A 12 2.75 2.89 17.72
N ASP A 13 3.45 2.94 16.58
CA ASP A 13 3.38 4.03 15.61
C ASP A 13 2.11 4.01 14.73
N GLY A 14 1.27 2.98 14.90
CA GLY A 14 0.02 2.79 14.18
C GLY A 14 0.14 1.87 12.96
N ARG A 15 1.33 1.44 12.53
CA ARG A 15 1.44 0.56 11.35
C ARG A 15 0.80 -0.80 11.60
N VAL A 16 0.07 -1.31 10.62
CA VAL A 16 -0.45 -2.69 10.62
C VAL A 16 0.45 -3.54 9.73
N PRO A 17 1.16 -4.55 10.28
CA PRO A 17 2.12 -5.34 9.51
C PRO A 17 1.41 -6.27 8.52
N HIS A 18 2.05 -6.56 7.39
CA HIS A 18 1.47 -7.45 6.38
C HIS A 18 1.41 -8.93 6.82
N ILE A 19 2.33 -9.35 7.70
CA ILE A 19 2.33 -10.68 8.30
C ILE A 19 2.35 -10.58 9.82
N VAL A 20 1.47 -11.36 10.44
CA VAL A 20 1.54 -11.78 11.84
C VAL A 20 1.87 -13.27 11.84
N PHE A 21 3.04 -13.64 12.35
CA PHE A 21 3.51 -15.02 12.28
C PHE A 21 2.82 -15.89 13.33
N ASN A 22 2.31 -17.05 12.90
CA ASN A 22 1.71 -18.04 13.79
C ASN A 22 2.82 -18.85 14.48
N PRO A 23 2.93 -18.83 15.83
CA PRO A 23 3.99 -19.54 16.56
C PRO A 23 3.90 -21.07 16.44
N SER A 24 2.75 -21.61 16.01
CA SER A 24 2.57 -23.05 15.78
C SER A 24 3.09 -23.52 14.42
N VAL A 25 3.52 -22.61 13.54
CA VAL A 25 4.08 -22.95 12.21
C VAL A 25 5.61 -22.99 12.30
N PRO A 26 6.29 -24.00 11.72
CA PRO A 26 7.75 -24.07 11.69
C PRO A 26 8.38 -22.81 11.07
N LEU A 27 9.53 -22.40 11.61
CA LEU A 27 10.19 -21.15 11.23
C LEU A 27 10.57 -21.09 9.75
N ASP A 28 10.93 -22.23 9.17
CA ASP A 28 11.37 -22.39 7.78
C ASP A 28 10.23 -22.63 6.78
N ALA A 29 8.98 -22.74 7.24
CA ALA A 29 7.82 -22.96 6.38
C ALA A 29 7.48 -21.75 5.47
N TYR A 30 8.01 -20.56 5.78
CA TYR A 30 7.85 -19.35 4.98
C TYR A 30 9.10 -18.48 5.08
N PHE A 31 9.55 -17.96 3.94
CA PHE A 31 10.63 -16.97 3.89
C PHE A 31 10.13 -15.71 3.15
N PRO A 32 10.39 -14.49 3.66
CA PRO A 32 11.21 -14.20 4.85
C PRO A 32 10.50 -14.46 6.18
N SER A 33 11.19 -15.18 7.06
CA SER A 33 10.74 -15.72 8.34
C SER A 33 10.85 -14.70 9.50
N PRO A 34 10.27 -14.98 10.69
CA PRO A 34 10.41 -14.14 11.87
C PRO A 34 11.85 -13.73 12.23
N ASP A 35 12.82 -14.64 12.11
CA ASP A 35 14.24 -14.40 12.38
C ASP A 35 14.93 -13.54 11.31
N PHE A 36 14.37 -13.50 10.09
CA PHE A 36 14.75 -12.49 9.12
C PHE A 36 14.23 -11.11 9.54
N TRP A 37 12.94 -10.97 9.87
CA TRP A 37 12.36 -9.66 10.22
C TRP A 37 12.85 -9.15 11.58
N ARG A 38 13.06 -10.00 12.59
CA ARG A 38 13.55 -9.59 13.92
C ARG A 38 12.70 -8.47 14.55
N SER A 39 11.38 -8.48 14.35
CA SER A 39 10.51 -7.36 14.76
C SER A 39 10.59 -7.08 16.27
N THR A 40 10.67 -8.12 17.10
CA THR A 40 10.71 -7.97 18.58
C THR A 40 12.03 -7.43 19.13
N THR A 41 13.08 -7.37 18.30
CA THR A 41 14.38 -6.77 18.63
C THR A 41 14.62 -5.52 17.79
N ALA A 42 14.87 -5.64 16.49
CA ALA A 42 15.14 -4.53 15.59
C ALA A 42 13.96 -3.55 15.46
N GLY A 43 12.72 -4.04 15.56
CA GLY A 43 11.51 -3.22 15.50
C GLY A 43 11.06 -2.60 16.82
N ARG A 44 11.71 -2.94 17.94
CA ARG A 44 11.28 -2.49 19.28
C ARG A 44 11.27 -0.97 19.39
N ALA A 45 12.31 -0.30 18.89
CA ALA A 45 12.40 1.16 18.93
C ALA A 45 11.33 1.86 18.06
N ALA A 46 10.82 1.17 17.03
CA ALA A 46 9.74 1.67 16.19
C ALA A 46 8.35 1.22 16.67
N GLY A 47 8.27 0.56 17.84
CA GLY A 47 7.01 0.20 18.46
C GLY A 47 6.46 -1.18 18.10
N ALA A 48 7.26 -2.10 17.57
CA ALA A 48 6.80 -3.47 17.31
C ALA A 48 6.21 -4.15 18.56
N PRO A 49 5.11 -4.90 18.44
CA PRO A 49 4.48 -5.57 19.57
C PRO A 49 5.40 -6.64 20.17
N GLY A 50 5.49 -6.69 21.51
CA GLY A 50 6.32 -7.69 22.19
C GLY A 50 5.74 -9.11 22.18
N GLY A 51 4.41 -9.24 22.08
CA GLY A 51 3.70 -10.52 22.15
C GLY A 51 3.49 -11.23 20.80
N ALA A 52 3.93 -10.64 19.68
CA ALA A 52 3.76 -11.21 18.35
C ALA A 52 4.98 -10.95 17.47
N GLN A 53 5.44 -11.99 16.77
CA GLN A 53 6.41 -11.83 15.68
C GLN A 53 5.67 -11.32 14.45
N THR A 54 6.17 -10.28 13.80
CA THR A 54 5.53 -9.66 12.64
C THR A 54 6.57 -9.31 11.58
N SER A 55 6.13 -9.11 10.35
CA SER A 55 6.94 -8.38 9.36
C SER A 55 7.05 -6.89 9.74
N GLY A 56 7.98 -6.15 9.15
CA GLY A 56 8.07 -4.69 9.36
C GLY A 56 7.34 -3.81 8.33
N ILE A 57 6.96 -4.38 7.18
CA ILE A 57 6.26 -3.69 6.09
C ILE A 57 4.74 -3.87 6.19
N VAL A 58 3.99 -3.07 5.43
CA VAL A 58 2.52 -3.01 5.49
C VAL A 58 1.84 -3.65 4.27
N GLN A 59 0.51 -3.61 4.18
CA GLN A 59 -0.26 -4.01 2.99
C GLN A 59 -1.40 -3.02 2.71
N PRO A 60 -2.12 -3.13 1.57
CA PRO A 60 -3.13 -2.15 1.22
C PRO A 60 -4.19 -1.97 2.32
N PRO A 61 -4.51 -0.72 2.69
CA PRO A 61 -5.28 -0.41 3.89
C PRO A 61 -6.78 -0.63 3.73
N VAL A 62 -7.25 -1.87 3.56
CA VAL A 62 -8.68 -2.20 3.40
C VAL A 62 -9.44 -2.34 4.73
N HIS A 63 -8.75 -2.20 5.86
CA HIS A 63 -9.24 -2.57 7.19
C HIS A 63 -10.50 -1.83 7.63
N ALA A 64 -10.58 -0.51 7.40
CA ALA A 64 -11.76 0.27 7.80
C ALA A 64 -12.97 -0.06 6.91
N LEU A 65 -12.75 -0.27 5.61
CA LEU A 65 -13.79 -0.77 4.70
C LEU A 65 -14.28 -2.15 5.13
N ALA A 66 -13.38 -3.07 5.47
CA ALA A 66 -13.74 -4.39 5.96
C ALA A 66 -14.54 -4.32 7.28
N ALA A 67 -14.11 -3.50 8.24
CA ALA A 67 -14.81 -3.30 9.51
C ALA A 67 -16.23 -2.73 9.29
N TRP A 68 -16.38 -1.78 8.36
CA TRP A 68 -17.68 -1.23 8.00
C TRP A 68 -18.60 -2.28 7.35
N LEU A 69 -18.09 -3.06 6.40
CA LEU A 69 -18.88 -4.12 5.76
C LEU A 69 -19.29 -5.23 6.74
N VAL A 70 -18.42 -5.60 7.70
CA VAL A 70 -18.76 -6.53 8.78
C VAL A 70 -19.85 -5.95 9.69
N HIS A 71 -19.78 -4.66 10.02
CA HIS A 71 -20.83 -3.99 10.78
C HIS A 71 -22.18 -4.02 10.03
N LEU A 72 -22.18 -3.74 8.73
CA LEU A 72 -23.41 -3.75 7.92
C LEU A 72 -24.04 -5.15 7.78
N ALA A 73 -23.25 -6.22 7.90
CA ALA A 73 -23.77 -7.58 7.84
C ALA A 73 -24.64 -7.94 9.07
N ASP A 74 -24.29 -7.41 10.25
CA ASP A 74 -25.11 -7.52 11.47
C ASP A 74 -24.85 -6.34 12.44
N PRO A 75 -25.57 -5.22 12.26
CA PRO A 75 -25.39 -4.03 13.09
C PRO A 75 -25.73 -4.27 14.56
N GLY A 76 -26.71 -5.14 14.83
CA GLY A 76 -27.16 -5.47 16.18
C GLY A 76 -26.06 -6.16 16.97
N LEU A 77 -25.50 -7.24 16.42
CA LEU A 77 -24.38 -7.95 17.03
C LEU A 77 -23.13 -7.06 17.12
N SER A 78 -22.84 -6.27 16.09
CA SER A 78 -21.73 -5.31 16.11
C SER A 78 -21.85 -4.34 17.29
N ARG A 79 -23.03 -3.77 17.55
CA ARG A 79 -23.27 -2.86 18.69
C ARG A 79 -23.22 -3.60 20.02
N ALA A 80 -23.91 -4.72 20.14
CA ALA A 80 -23.90 -5.55 21.35
C ALA A 80 -22.48 -5.97 21.75
N ARG A 81 -21.61 -6.20 20.76
CA ARG A 81 -20.21 -6.54 20.98
C ARG A 81 -19.29 -5.34 21.03
N SER A 82 -19.76 -4.09 20.97
CA SER A 82 -18.90 -2.88 20.92
C SER A 82 -17.77 -3.00 19.89
N PHE A 83 -18.05 -3.61 18.73
CA PHE A 83 -17.05 -3.91 17.70
C PHE A 83 -16.41 -2.64 17.14
N LEU A 84 -17.21 -1.72 16.58
CA LEU A 84 -16.69 -0.45 16.03
C LEU A 84 -15.97 0.43 17.07
N PRO A 85 -16.50 0.63 18.31
CA PRO A 85 -15.77 1.37 19.35
C PRO A 85 -14.36 0.83 19.62
N ARG A 86 -14.17 -0.50 19.63
CA ARG A 86 -12.86 -1.11 19.87
C ARG A 86 -11.89 -0.94 18.70
N LEU A 87 -12.39 -0.97 17.47
CA LEU A 87 -11.55 -0.91 16.27
C LEU A 87 -11.19 0.53 15.88
N HIS A 88 -12.09 1.49 16.10
CA HIS A 88 -11.95 2.87 15.65
C HIS A 88 -10.59 3.52 15.98
N PRO A 89 -10.08 3.51 17.23
CA PRO A 89 -8.80 4.15 17.54
C PRO A 89 -7.62 3.49 16.82
N ARG A 90 -7.67 2.17 16.64
CA ARG A 90 -6.63 1.40 15.93
C ARG A 90 -6.64 1.71 14.42
N LEU A 91 -7.82 1.75 13.81
CA LEU A 91 -7.99 2.14 12.41
C LEU A 91 -7.55 3.60 12.17
N ALA A 92 -7.87 4.49 13.11
CA ALA A 92 -7.45 5.89 13.04
C ALA A 92 -5.93 6.06 13.15
N ALA A 93 -5.26 5.28 14.02
CA ALA A 93 -3.81 5.26 14.11
C ALA A 93 -3.18 4.69 12.83
N TRP A 94 -3.78 3.65 12.24
CA TRP A 94 -3.32 3.06 11.00
C TRP A 94 -3.32 4.05 9.83
N HIS A 95 -4.42 4.76 9.62
CA HIS A 95 -4.48 5.76 8.55
C HIS A 95 -3.54 6.95 8.83
N ARG A 96 -3.36 7.33 10.10
CA ARG A 96 -2.39 8.37 10.48
C ARG A 96 -0.97 7.96 10.13
N PHE A 97 -0.58 6.72 10.41
CA PHE A 97 0.71 6.18 10.03
C PHE A 97 0.96 6.36 8.53
N LEU A 98 0.02 5.91 7.68
CA LEU A 98 0.15 6.04 6.22
C LEU A 98 0.25 7.49 5.77
N LEU A 99 -0.62 8.36 6.28
CA LEU A 99 -0.70 9.75 5.84
C LEU A 99 0.46 10.64 6.34
N HIS A 100 1.24 10.19 7.32
CA HIS A 100 2.35 10.98 7.88
C HIS A 100 3.71 10.34 7.64
N HIS A 101 3.83 9.03 7.79
CA HIS A 101 5.09 8.31 7.63
C HIS A 101 5.30 7.75 6.23
N ARG A 102 4.23 7.62 5.41
CA ARG A 102 4.33 7.18 4.02
C ARG A 102 4.10 8.31 3.01
N ASP A 103 3.80 9.54 3.44
CA ASP A 103 3.69 10.69 2.53
C ASP A 103 5.06 11.23 2.10
N LEU A 104 5.84 10.39 1.42
CA LEU A 104 7.18 10.73 0.94
C LEU A 104 7.16 11.70 -0.25
N GLY A 105 6.02 11.76 -0.96
CA GLY A 105 5.80 12.69 -2.07
C GLY A 105 5.29 14.07 -1.64
N GLY A 106 4.95 14.24 -0.36
CA GLY A 106 4.45 15.50 0.22
C GLY A 106 3.08 15.94 -0.28
N ALA A 107 2.26 15.02 -0.79
CA ALA A 107 0.97 15.31 -1.40
C ALA A 107 -0.22 14.59 -0.70
N GLY A 108 0.04 13.96 0.44
CA GLY A 108 -0.92 13.16 1.19
C GLY A 108 -1.10 11.74 0.67
N LEU A 109 -0.43 11.35 -0.42
CA LEU A 109 -0.49 9.98 -0.95
C LEU A 109 0.59 9.12 -0.27
N ALA A 110 0.19 7.91 0.15
CA ALA A 110 1.11 6.96 0.72
C ALA A 110 1.99 6.34 -0.37
N ALA A 111 3.31 6.39 -0.17
CA ALA A 111 4.30 5.67 -0.92
C ALA A 111 4.46 4.24 -0.38
N VAL A 112 4.44 3.25 -1.27
CA VAL A 112 4.96 1.92 -0.99
C VAL A 112 6.48 1.95 -1.08
N VAL A 113 7.15 1.35 -0.10
CA VAL A 113 8.61 1.32 0.03
C VAL A 113 9.19 -0.07 -0.21
N HIS A 114 8.31 -1.03 -0.49
CA HIS A 114 8.67 -2.39 -0.84
C HIS A 114 7.57 -2.99 -1.76
N PRO A 115 7.89 -3.72 -2.84
CA PRO A 115 6.89 -4.31 -3.76
C PRO A 115 5.80 -5.14 -3.07
N TRP A 116 6.18 -5.97 -2.09
CA TRP A 116 5.25 -6.74 -1.25
C TRP A 116 4.19 -5.90 -0.53
N GLU A 117 4.40 -4.59 -0.32
CA GLU A 117 3.40 -3.74 0.35
C GLU A 117 2.14 -3.51 -0.48
N GLN A 118 2.23 -3.74 -1.78
CA GLN A 118 1.09 -3.60 -2.66
C GLN A 118 0.27 -4.88 -2.78
N GLY A 119 0.91 -6.05 -2.60
CA GLY A 119 0.30 -7.37 -2.75
C GLY A 119 0.34 -7.94 -4.17
N MET A 120 0.91 -7.23 -5.14
CA MET A 120 1.24 -7.70 -6.50
C MET A 120 2.75 -7.67 -6.68
N ASP A 121 3.43 -8.62 -6.04
CA ASP A 121 4.88 -8.63 -5.81
C ASP A 121 5.72 -8.47 -7.08
N ASN A 122 5.32 -9.12 -8.19
CA ASN A 122 6.00 -9.11 -9.48
C ASN A 122 5.27 -8.27 -10.55
N SER A 123 4.56 -7.22 -10.14
CA SER A 123 3.98 -6.28 -11.10
C SER A 123 5.08 -5.64 -11.96
N PRO A 124 4.91 -5.57 -13.29
CA PRO A 124 5.85 -4.87 -14.17
C PRO A 124 6.05 -3.39 -13.79
N CYS A 125 5.09 -2.78 -13.09
CA CYS A 125 5.22 -1.42 -12.57
C CYS A 125 6.40 -1.24 -11.60
N TRP A 126 6.96 -2.33 -11.07
CA TRP A 126 8.12 -2.29 -10.18
C TRP A 126 9.46 -2.43 -10.92
N ASP A 127 9.48 -2.83 -12.19
CA ASP A 127 10.72 -3.16 -12.92
C ASP A 127 11.66 -1.95 -13.00
N ALA A 128 11.16 -0.81 -13.49
CA ALA A 128 11.94 0.42 -13.57
C ALA A 128 12.35 0.93 -12.17
N PRO A 129 11.46 1.01 -11.16
CA PRO A 129 11.87 1.37 -9.81
C PRO A 129 12.93 0.44 -9.18
N LEU A 130 12.77 -0.87 -9.33
CA LEU A 130 13.67 -1.88 -8.77
C LEU A 130 15.01 -1.96 -9.48
N SER A 131 15.12 -1.46 -10.70
CA SER A 131 16.37 -1.47 -11.47
C SER A 131 17.54 -0.81 -10.73
N ARG A 132 17.25 0.17 -9.85
CA ARG A 132 18.23 0.89 -9.01
C ARG A 132 18.64 0.15 -7.75
N VAL A 133 17.93 -0.92 -7.39
CA VAL A 133 18.20 -1.68 -6.18
C VAL A 133 19.20 -2.79 -6.50
N ALA A 134 20.35 -2.75 -5.84
CA ALA A 134 21.33 -3.82 -5.91
C ALA A 134 20.80 -5.07 -5.17
N PRO A 135 20.73 -6.25 -5.81
CA PRO A 135 20.17 -7.44 -5.19
C PRO A 135 21.05 -7.93 -4.03
N ALA A 136 20.43 -8.54 -3.03
CA ALA A 136 21.13 -9.33 -2.01
C ALA A 136 21.87 -10.49 -2.68
N ARG A 137 23.03 -10.88 -2.12
CA ARG A 137 23.82 -11.98 -2.67
C ARG A 137 23.02 -13.28 -2.54
N ALA A 138 22.88 -14.06 -3.62
CA ALA A 138 22.05 -15.27 -3.65
C ALA A 138 22.29 -16.25 -2.48
N ARG A 139 23.52 -16.35 -1.95
CA ARG A 139 23.87 -17.21 -0.81
C ARG A 139 23.35 -16.74 0.56
N THR A 140 22.73 -15.56 0.66
CA THR A 140 22.27 -14.98 1.93
C THR A 140 20.80 -15.26 2.22
N PHE A 141 20.09 -15.97 1.34
CA PHE A 141 18.70 -16.37 1.55
C PHE A 141 18.40 -17.71 0.87
N ARG A 142 17.37 -18.42 1.34
CA ARG A 142 16.79 -19.59 0.68
C ARG A 142 15.30 -19.32 0.42
N ARG A 143 14.87 -19.59 -0.81
CA ARG A 143 13.49 -19.36 -1.25
C ARG A 143 12.61 -20.56 -0.89
N ALA A 144 11.81 -20.43 0.17
CA ALA A 144 10.82 -21.42 0.56
C ALA A 144 9.57 -21.43 -0.35
N ASP A 145 9.35 -20.36 -1.14
CA ASP A 145 8.20 -20.24 -2.04
C ASP A 145 8.32 -21.10 -3.30
N LEU A 146 9.54 -21.54 -3.64
CA LEU A 146 9.79 -22.49 -4.74
C LEU A 146 9.40 -23.94 -4.38
N ASP A 147 9.26 -24.25 -3.09
CA ASP A 147 8.76 -25.56 -2.64
C ASP A 147 7.24 -25.69 -2.87
N HIS A 148 6.55 -24.58 -3.11
CA HIS A 148 5.11 -24.50 -3.28
C HIS A 148 4.71 -23.69 -4.53
N GLY A 149 4.61 -24.34 -5.69
CA GLY A 149 4.09 -23.73 -6.93
C GLY A 149 4.99 -23.92 -8.14
N SER A 150 4.54 -23.46 -9.32
CA SER A 150 5.36 -23.48 -10.53
C SER A 150 6.39 -22.35 -10.50
N PRO A 151 7.68 -22.60 -10.78
CA PRO A 151 8.70 -21.56 -10.88
C PRO A 151 8.38 -20.45 -11.89
N GLN A 152 7.57 -20.74 -12.92
CA GLN A 152 7.16 -19.77 -13.94
C GLN A 152 6.14 -18.75 -13.43
N ASP A 153 5.43 -19.07 -12.34
CA ASP A 153 4.43 -18.19 -11.72
C ASP A 153 5.02 -17.37 -10.55
N ARG A 154 6.35 -17.43 -10.36
CA ARG A 154 7.07 -16.81 -9.25
C ARG A 154 8.05 -15.73 -9.73
N PRO A 155 8.39 -14.74 -8.88
CA PRO A 155 9.45 -13.77 -9.18
C PRO A 155 10.77 -14.46 -9.52
N THR A 156 11.62 -13.82 -10.32
CA THR A 156 12.97 -14.34 -10.61
C THR A 156 13.86 -14.26 -9.36
N ASP A 157 14.96 -15.00 -9.34
CA ASP A 157 15.92 -14.92 -8.23
C ASP A 157 16.59 -13.53 -8.12
N LEU A 158 16.71 -12.83 -9.26
CA LEU A 158 17.21 -11.46 -9.28
C LEU A 158 16.23 -10.50 -8.57
N ASP A 159 14.95 -10.60 -8.90
CA ASP A 159 13.90 -9.77 -8.28
C ASP A 159 13.77 -10.10 -6.78
N TYR A 160 13.81 -11.39 -6.45
CA TYR A 160 13.77 -11.83 -5.06
C TYR A 160 14.98 -11.32 -4.25
N GLY A 161 16.17 -11.29 -4.86
CA GLY A 161 17.35 -10.68 -4.26
C GLY A 161 17.15 -9.19 -3.95
N ARG A 162 16.45 -8.44 -4.81
CA ARG A 162 16.11 -7.04 -4.54
C ARG A 162 15.08 -6.90 -3.42
N TYR A 163 14.08 -7.77 -3.36
CA TYR A 163 13.09 -7.77 -2.27
C TYR A 163 13.76 -8.02 -0.92
N VAL A 164 14.60 -9.06 -0.86
CA VAL A 164 15.37 -9.36 0.36
C VAL A 164 16.27 -8.20 0.74
N ARG A 165 16.88 -7.51 -0.23
CA ARG A 165 17.69 -6.33 0.05
C ARG A 165 16.87 -5.21 0.69
N LEU A 166 15.75 -4.83 0.06
CA LEU A 166 14.87 -3.76 0.57
C LEU A 166 14.39 -4.08 1.99
N ALA A 167 13.94 -5.30 2.23
CA ALA A 167 13.45 -5.72 3.54
C ALA A 167 14.55 -5.76 4.61
N ALA A 168 15.77 -6.19 4.23
CA ALA A 168 16.93 -6.19 5.12
C ALA A 168 17.37 -4.76 5.46
N ASP A 169 17.48 -3.88 4.46
CA ASP A 169 17.87 -2.47 4.66
C ASP A 169 16.83 -1.74 5.52
N TYR A 170 15.53 -1.98 5.30
CA TYR A 170 14.48 -1.37 6.13
C TYR A 170 14.53 -1.83 7.59
N ARG A 171 14.78 -3.12 7.82
CA ARG A 171 14.98 -3.69 9.16
C ARG A 171 16.24 -3.15 9.83
N ASP A 172 17.36 -3.12 9.11
CA ASP A 172 18.67 -2.74 9.64
C ASP A 172 18.77 -1.22 9.85
N GLY A 173 17.98 -0.44 9.11
CA GLY A 173 17.68 0.97 9.39
C GLY A 173 16.70 1.19 10.54
N GLY A 174 16.42 0.17 11.37
CA GLY A 174 15.58 0.28 12.55
C GLY A 174 14.10 0.54 12.24
N TYR A 175 13.62 0.13 11.07
CA TYR A 175 12.22 0.27 10.66
C TYR A 175 11.69 1.71 10.66
N GLY A 176 12.58 2.69 10.47
CA GLY A 176 12.25 4.12 10.53
C GLY A 176 12.05 4.65 11.96
N ALA A 177 12.53 3.95 12.99
CA ALA A 177 12.51 4.47 14.36
C ALA A 177 13.22 5.83 14.43
N GLY A 178 12.61 6.81 15.13
CA GLY A 178 13.14 8.18 15.25
C GLY A 178 12.75 9.13 14.11
N ALA A 179 12.10 8.63 13.05
CA ALA A 179 11.45 9.46 12.06
C ALA A 179 10.13 10.02 12.63
N GLY A 180 10.19 11.18 13.29
CA GLY A 180 8.98 11.92 13.67
C GLY A 180 8.15 12.33 12.43
N PRO A 181 6.86 12.67 12.60
CA PRO A 181 6.06 13.23 11.50
C PRO A 181 6.74 14.51 10.98
N GLY A 182 7.20 14.49 9.73
CA GLY A 182 7.94 15.59 9.10
C GLY A 182 9.42 15.71 9.50
N GLY A 183 10.01 14.71 10.16
CA GLY A 183 11.44 14.70 10.46
C GLY A 183 12.26 14.14 9.29
N ALA A 184 13.39 14.77 8.99
CA ALA A 184 14.36 14.36 7.97
C ALA A 184 14.81 12.89 8.06
N GLY A 185 14.57 12.19 9.18
CA GLY A 185 14.88 10.77 9.35
C GLY A 185 14.01 9.80 8.53
N ALA A 186 12.76 10.14 8.19
CA ALA A 186 11.90 9.27 7.37
C ALA A 186 12.41 9.20 5.92
N GLU A 187 12.75 10.37 5.38
CA GLU A 187 13.27 10.56 4.02
C GLU A 187 14.67 9.96 3.87
N VAL A 188 15.53 10.07 4.89
CA VAL A 188 16.89 9.51 4.86
C VAL A 188 16.88 7.98 4.95
N ALA A 189 16.01 7.36 5.75
CA ALA A 189 15.97 5.89 5.90
C ALA A 189 15.20 5.18 4.77
N LEU A 190 14.13 5.78 4.22
CA LEU A 190 13.33 5.20 3.13
C LEU A 190 13.81 5.63 1.74
N GLY A 191 14.50 6.78 1.62
CA GLY A 191 15.18 7.17 0.40
C GLY A 191 16.48 6.39 0.16
N ALA A 192 17.17 5.96 1.23
CA ALA A 192 18.38 5.15 1.13
C ALA A 192 18.15 3.73 0.57
N SER A 193 16.92 3.20 0.63
CA SER A 193 16.59 1.87 0.09
C SER A 193 16.38 1.86 -1.43
N GLY A 194 16.32 3.03 -2.09
CA GLY A 194 16.28 3.13 -3.56
C GLY A 194 14.94 2.77 -4.22
N PHE A 195 13.88 2.58 -3.42
CA PHE A 195 12.53 2.27 -3.90
C PHE A 195 11.46 3.05 -3.11
N ALA A 196 10.68 3.89 -3.80
CA ALA A 196 9.51 4.57 -3.25
C ALA A 196 8.51 4.90 -4.37
N VAL A 197 7.29 4.37 -4.29
CA VAL A 197 6.30 4.49 -5.36
C VAL A 197 4.92 4.84 -4.81
N GLU A 198 4.26 5.84 -5.37
CA GLU A 198 2.83 6.07 -5.13
C GLU A 198 2.03 5.14 -6.06
N ASP A 199 1.35 4.13 -5.50
CA ASP A 199 0.53 3.18 -6.25
C ASP A 199 -0.97 3.61 -6.26
N PRO A 200 -1.66 3.58 -7.42
CA PRO A 200 -3.06 3.96 -7.52
C PRO A 200 -4.03 3.11 -6.71
N SER A 201 -3.82 1.79 -6.67
CA SER A 201 -4.65 0.84 -5.92
C SER A 201 -4.45 1.01 -4.42
N PHE A 202 -3.21 1.10 -3.95
CA PHE A 202 -2.90 1.31 -2.53
C PHE A 202 -3.58 2.57 -2.00
N ASN A 203 -3.45 3.68 -2.74
CA ASN A 203 -4.05 4.96 -2.37
C ASN A 203 -5.57 4.99 -2.56
N ALA A 204 -6.11 4.37 -3.61
CA ALA A 204 -7.57 4.24 -3.75
C ALA A 204 -8.19 3.44 -2.59
N LEU A 205 -7.53 2.36 -2.14
CA LEU A 205 -7.99 1.58 -1.01
C LEU A 205 -7.85 2.36 0.32
N LEU A 206 -6.82 3.21 0.46
CA LEU A 206 -6.72 4.14 1.58
C LEU A 206 -7.88 5.14 1.60
N ILE A 207 -8.20 5.75 0.45
CA ILE A 207 -9.27 6.72 0.32
C ILE A 207 -10.64 6.06 0.60
N ALA A 208 -10.89 4.87 0.03
CA ALA A 208 -12.09 4.10 0.30
C ALA A 208 -12.22 3.77 1.81
N SER A 209 -11.11 3.40 2.45
CA SER A 209 -11.08 3.18 3.89
C SER A 209 -11.22 4.46 4.72
N GLU A 210 -10.75 5.63 4.28
CA GLU A 210 -11.02 6.91 4.96
C GLU A 210 -12.52 7.26 4.89
N HIS A 211 -13.20 7.02 3.76
CA HIS A 211 -14.66 7.12 3.68
C HIS A 211 -15.35 6.15 4.64
N ALA A 212 -14.92 4.88 4.70
CA ALA A 212 -15.47 3.90 5.63
C ALA A 212 -15.23 4.31 7.10
N LEU A 213 -14.05 4.85 7.41
CA LEU A 213 -13.73 5.32 8.76
C LEU A 213 -14.53 6.58 9.12
N ALA A 214 -14.90 7.42 8.14
CA ALA A 214 -15.85 8.51 8.34
C ALA A 214 -17.24 7.96 8.70
N ARG A 215 -17.72 6.92 7.99
CA ARG A 215 -18.99 6.23 8.33
C ARG A 215 -18.97 5.64 9.72
N ILE A 216 -17.89 4.92 10.09
CA ILE A 216 -17.70 4.38 11.43
C ILE A 216 -17.73 5.50 12.48
N THR A 217 -17.06 6.61 12.22
CA THR A 217 -17.04 7.77 13.15
C THR A 217 -18.45 8.33 13.36
N GLY A 218 -19.24 8.43 12.28
CA GLY A 218 -20.65 8.84 12.34
C GLY A 218 -21.55 7.85 13.10
N GLU A 219 -21.40 6.54 12.89
CA GLU A 219 -22.12 5.50 13.64
C GLU A 219 -21.81 5.54 15.15
N LEU A 220 -20.62 6.04 15.53
CA LEU A 220 -20.23 6.27 16.91
C LEU A 220 -20.71 7.61 17.49
N GLY A 221 -21.48 8.40 16.74
CA GLY A 221 -22.01 9.69 17.16
C GLY A 221 -20.99 10.83 17.16
N VAL A 222 -19.84 10.65 16.50
CA VAL A 222 -18.79 11.68 16.40
C VAL A 222 -18.86 12.37 15.03
N PRO A 223 -18.70 13.70 14.94
CA PRO A 223 -18.66 14.40 13.65
C PRO A 223 -17.55 13.86 12.74
N ALA A 224 -17.91 13.47 11.51
CA ALA A 224 -17.00 12.84 10.55
C ALA A 224 -16.47 13.80 9.47
N THR A 225 -16.82 15.10 9.53
CA THR A 225 -16.54 16.10 8.48
C THR A 225 -15.07 16.15 8.08
N ALA A 226 -14.15 16.22 9.05
CA ALA A 226 -12.72 16.26 8.78
C ALA A 226 -12.17 15.02 8.05
N ARG A 227 -12.80 13.85 8.26
CA ARG A 227 -12.43 12.61 7.55
C ARG A 227 -12.98 12.58 6.14
N HIS A 228 -14.21 13.06 5.96
CA HIS A 228 -14.82 13.18 4.64
C HIS A 228 -14.01 14.13 3.74
N GLU A 229 -13.74 15.34 4.23
CA GLU A 229 -12.93 16.32 3.50
C GLU A 229 -11.51 15.81 3.20
N ARG A 230 -10.94 15.00 4.11
CA ARG A 230 -9.65 14.36 3.86
C ARG A 230 -9.74 13.36 2.71
N ALA A 231 -10.74 12.47 2.68
CA ALA A 231 -10.91 11.52 1.60
C ALA A 231 -11.10 12.22 0.24
N GLU A 232 -11.83 13.35 0.21
CA GLU A 232 -11.95 14.18 -0.99
C GLU A 232 -10.63 14.82 -1.42
N ARG A 233 -9.84 15.38 -0.47
CA ARG A 233 -8.50 15.92 -0.77
C ARG A 233 -7.58 14.86 -1.34
N LEU A 234 -7.59 13.65 -0.76
CA LEU A 234 -6.79 12.53 -1.24
C LEU A 234 -7.24 12.06 -2.63
N THR A 235 -8.55 12.08 -2.92
CA THR A 235 -9.07 11.78 -4.26
C THR A 235 -8.56 12.80 -5.29
N ARG A 236 -8.53 14.09 -4.94
CA ARG A 236 -7.96 15.13 -5.81
C ARG A 236 -6.46 14.90 -6.03
N ALA A 237 -5.69 14.66 -4.97
CA ALA A 237 -4.26 14.36 -5.08
C ALA A 237 -3.98 13.13 -5.96
N LEU A 238 -4.79 12.07 -5.83
CA LEU A 238 -4.70 10.87 -6.66
C LEU A 238 -4.90 11.20 -8.14
N VAL A 239 -5.92 11.99 -8.46
CA VAL A 239 -6.20 12.45 -9.83
C VAL A 239 -5.06 13.31 -10.36
N GLU A 240 -4.66 14.33 -9.61
CA GLU A 240 -3.63 15.28 -10.04
C GLU A 240 -2.27 14.61 -10.29
N ARG A 241 -1.92 13.59 -9.50
CA ARG A 241 -0.58 13.01 -9.52
C ARG A 241 -0.43 11.76 -10.36
N LEU A 242 -1.48 10.95 -10.43
CA LEU A 242 -1.41 9.59 -10.97
C LEU A 242 -2.26 9.38 -12.22
N TRP A 243 -3.16 10.30 -12.59
CA TRP A 243 -3.97 10.16 -13.80
C TRP A 243 -3.15 10.44 -15.06
N ASP A 244 -3.14 9.50 -16.00
CA ASP A 244 -2.67 9.73 -17.37
C ASP A 244 -3.89 9.96 -18.30
N PRO A 245 -4.12 11.20 -18.75
CA PRO A 245 -5.24 11.51 -19.63
C PRO A 245 -5.06 10.95 -21.05
N ALA A 246 -3.83 10.70 -21.50
CA ALA A 246 -3.56 10.16 -22.84
C ALA A 246 -4.00 8.70 -22.93
N ASP A 247 -3.70 7.92 -21.91
CA ASP A 247 -4.06 6.50 -21.83
C ASP A 247 -5.36 6.23 -21.08
N GLY A 248 -5.95 7.25 -20.44
CA GLY A 248 -7.19 7.13 -19.68
C GLY A 248 -7.08 6.14 -18.52
N ILE A 249 -5.95 6.13 -17.82
CA ILE A 249 -5.67 5.21 -16.70
C ILE A 249 -4.83 5.89 -15.61
N PHE A 250 -4.96 5.40 -14.37
CA PHE A 250 -4.04 5.79 -13.31
C PHE A 250 -2.75 4.96 -13.36
N ARG A 251 -1.61 5.60 -13.14
CA ARG A 251 -0.28 4.97 -13.18
C ARG A 251 0.42 5.09 -11.83
N CYS A 252 1.28 4.13 -11.55
CA CYS A 252 2.23 4.27 -10.46
C CYS A 252 3.14 5.48 -10.72
N ARG A 253 3.53 6.18 -9.65
CA ARG A 253 4.49 7.29 -9.73
C ARG A 253 5.73 6.94 -8.92
N ASP A 254 6.85 6.79 -9.62
CA ASP A 254 8.16 6.58 -9.02
C ASP A 254 8.67 7.91 -8.44
N LEU A 255 8.75 8.00 -7.12
CA LEU A 255 9.17 9.23 -6.43
C LEU A 255 10.66 9.52 -6.59
N LEU A 256 11.44 8.52 -7.02
CA LEU A 256 12.90 8.63 -7.19
C LEU A 256 13.30 8.77 -8.66
N ALA A 257 12.34 8.73 -9.59
CA ALA A 257 12.63 9.01 -10.99
C ALA A 257 13.13 10.45 -11.13
N GLY A 258 14.33 10.64 -11.70
CA GLY A 258 14.95 11.95 -11.88
C GLY A 258 15.97 12.37 -10.79
N GLY A 259 16.05 11.65 -9.67
CA GLY A 259 17.11 11.85 -8.68
C GLY A 259 18.42 11.25 -9.16
N ALA A 260 19.42 12.08 -9.46
CA ALA A 260 20.76 11.60 -9.76
C ALA A 260 21.28 10.71 -8.62
N HIS A 261 21.89 9.57 -8.96
CA HIS A 261 22.66 8.76 -8.03
C HIS A 261 23.64 9.65 -7.26
N ALA A 262 23.43 9.82 -5.95
CA ALA A 262 24.45 10.32 -5.04
C ALA A 262 25.53 9.24 -4.88
N GLY A 263 26.32 9.04 -5.94
CA GLY A 263 27.48 8.17 -5.97
C GLY A 263 28.70 8.96 -6.42
N GLY A 264 29.57 9.29 -5.47
CA GLY A 264 30.97 9.68 -5.72
C GLY A 264 31.24 11.17 -5.94
N GLY A 265 31.46 11.91 -4.85
CA GLY A 265 32.11 13.23 -4.89
C GLY A 265 32.50 13.66 -3.48
N GLY A 266 33.81 13.73 -3.20
CA GLY A 266 34.36 14.02 -1.87
C GLY A 266 34.01 15.44 -1.34
N PRO A 267 34.15 15.68 -0.03
CA PRO A 267 33.70 16.92 0.57
C PRO A 267 34.68 18.07 0.27
N SER A 268 34.16 19.23 -0.11
CA SER A 268 34.80 20.52 0.12
C SER A 268 33.91 21.34 1.05
N PRO A 269 34.47 22.00 2.08
CA PRO A 269 33.69 22.74 3.06
C PRO A 269 33.50 24.19 2.62
N GLU A 270 32.32 24.76 2.91
CA GLU A 270 32.09 26.11 3.46
C GLU A 270 30.75 26.73 3.02
N GLY A 271 29.97 27.21 4.00
CA GLY A 271 28.78 28.05 3.84
C GLY A 271 27.49 27.44 4.41
N PRO A 272 26.83 28.06 5.41
CA PRO A 272 25.57 27.54 5.95
C PRO A 272 24.39 28.03 5.08
N PRO A 273 23.29 27.26 4.97
CA PRO A 273 22.02 27.89 4.65
C PRO A 273 20.88 27.54 5.61
N ALA A 274 19.94 28.47 5.60
CA ALA A 274 18.67 28.49 6.31
C ALA A 274 17.80 27.27 6.01
N ALA A 275 16.81 27.03 6.87
CA ALA A 275 15.82 25.98 6.76
C ALA A 275 14.94 26.16 5.50
N GLU A 276 15.44 25.70 4.36
CA GLU A 276 14.66 25.48 3.14
C GLU A 276 14.00 24.10 3.21
N ARG A 277 12.67 24.08 3.07
CA ARG A 277 11.90 22.86 2.83
C ARG A 277 12.51 22.14 1.62
N PRO A 278 12.70 20.81 1.64
CA PRO A 278 13.27 20.11 0.51
C PRO A 278 12.38 20.30 -0.73
N PRO A 279 12.97 20.37 -1.93
CA PRO A 279 12.22 20.44 -3.18
C PRO A 279 11.27 19.25 -3.26
N THR A 280 10.01 19.50 -3.65
CA THR A 280 9.05 18.45 -4.00
C THR A 280 9.73 17.49 -4.97
N ALA A 281 10.02 16.26 -4.56
CA ALA A 281 10.70 15.30 -5.43
C ALA A 281 9.91 15.17 -6.74
N GLU A 282 10.48 15.63 -7.85
CA GLU A 282 9.89 15.55 -9.20
C GLU A 282 9.90 14.10 -9.69
N GLY A 283 9.10 13.24 -9.03
CA GLY A 283 8.91 11.86 -9.48
C GLY A 283 8.25 11.80 -10.86
N ALA A 284 8.23 10.61 -11.46
CA ALA A 284 7.67 10.38 -12.80
C ALA A 284 6.62 9.26 -12.79
N LEU A 285 5.66 9.34 -13.71
CA LEU A 285 4.73 8.24 -13.96
C LEU A 285 5.46 7.05 -14.58
N VAL A 286 5.16 5.86 -14.07
CA VAL A 286 5.65 4.58 -14.57
C VAL A 286 4.87 4.22 -15.85
N ALA A 287 5.59 3.82 -16.90
CA ALA A 287 5.03 3.62 -18.25
C ALA A 287 4.16 2.37 -18.37
N GLU A 288 4.32 1.42 -17.44
CA GLU A 288 3.56 0.18 -17.40
C GLU A 288 2.10 0.44 -16.98
N ARG A 289 1.19 -0.26 -17.66
CA ARG A 289 -0.24 -0.27 -17.29
C ARG A 289 -0.50 -1.46 -16.38
N GLY A 290 -1.06 -1.21 -15.20
CA GLY A 290 -1.48 -2.24 -14.26
C GLY A 290 -2.98 -2.24 -14.04
N VAL A 291 -3.55 -3.39 -13.66
CA VAL A 291 -4.95 -3.48 -13.17
C VAL A 291 -5.16 -2.57 -11.96
N THR A 292 -4.09 -2.28 -11.22
CA THR A 292 -4.03 -1.32 -10.11
C THR A 292 -4.55 0.06 -10.51
N GLY A 293 -4.29 0.47 -11.75
CA GLY A 293 -4.75 1.72 -12.34
C GLY A 293 -6.26 1.82 -12.55
N LEU A 294 -6.98 0.68 -12.50
CA LEU A 294 -8.44 0.62 -12.61
C LEU A 294 -9.15 0.68 -11.26
N VAL A 295 -8.44 0.37 -10.16
CA VAL A 295 -9.00 0.32 -8.80
C VAL A 295 -9.62 1.65 -8.35
N PRO A 296 -9.12 2.84 -8.73
CA PRO A 296 -9.78 4.12 -8.40
C PRO A 296 -11.27 4.22 -8.78
N LEU A 297 -11.80 3.35 -9.65
CA LEU A 297 -13.24 3.22 -9.90
C LEU A 297 -14.08 2.97 -8.63
N VAL A 298 -13.48 2.46 -7.55
CA VAL A 298 -14.20 2.24 -6.27
C VAL A 298 -14.49 3.53 -5.51
N LEU A 299 -13.86 4.65 -5.89
CA LEU A 299 -13.96 5.91 -5.15
C LEU A 299 -15.26 6.65 -5.47
N PRO A 300 -16.03 7.08 -4.45
CA PRO A 300 -17.29 7.81 -4.66
C PRO A 300 -17.06 9.24 -5.17
N GLY A 301 -15.92 9.86 -4.84
CA GLY A 301 -15.55 11.22 -5.25
C GLY A 301 -14.83 11.32 -6.59
N LEU A 302 -14.70 10.21 -7.35
CA LEU A 302 -14.00 10.23 -8.63
C LEU A 302 -14.77 11.08 -9.67
N PRO A 303 -14.12 12.05 -10.36
CA PRO A 303 -14.78 12.84 -11.40
C PRO A 303 -15.45 11.96 -12.46
N ARG A 304 -16.66 12.34 -12.89
CA ARG A 304 -17.50 11.49 -13.75
C ARG A 304 -16.87 11.21 -15.12
N ASP A 305 -16.18 12.19 -15.67
CA ASP A 305 -15.43 12.11 -16.92
C ASP A 305 -14.24 11.15 -16.80
N ILE A 306 -13.48 11.22 -15.71
CA ILE A 306 -12.40 10.28 -15.39
C ILE A 306 -12.95 8.87 -15.20
N ALA A 307 -14.02 8.71 -14.42
CA ALA A 307 -14.67 7.42 -14.22
C ALA A 307 -15.15 6.82 -15.56
N ALA A 308 -15.72 7.64 -16.44
CA ALA A 308 -16.14 7.21 -17.77
C ALA A 308 -14.95 6.82 -18.65
N ALA A 309 -13.85 7.57 -18.61
CA ALA A 309 -12.61 7.23 -19.32
C ALA A 309 -12.03 5.90 -18.81
N LEU A 310 -11.97 5.71 -17.50
CA LEU A 310 -11.42 4.51 -16.88
C LEU A 310 -12.26 3.26 -17.18
N VAL A 311 -13.58 3.39 -17.25
CA VAL A 311 -14.48 2.32 -17.72
C VAL A 311 -14.22 1.99 -19.18
N ARG A 312 -14.04 2.99 -20.06
CA ARG A 312 -13.69 2.76 -21.48
C ARG A 312 -12.36 2.01 -21.57
N THR A 313 -11.36 2.40 -20.79
CA THR A 313 -10.06 1.72 -20.73
C THR A 313 -10.20 0.28 -20.25
N ALA A 314 -10.95 0.03 -19.18
CA ALA A 314 -11.21 -1.32 -18.67
C ALA A 314 -11.90 -2.23 -19.70
N CYS A 315 -12.81 -1.68 -20.51
CA CYS A 315 -13.49 -2.42 -21.58
C CYS A 315 -12.71 -2.47 -22.90
N GLY A 316 -11.61 -1.72 -22.98
CA GLY A 316 -10.78 -1.58 -24.18
C GLY A 316 -9.90 -2.81 -24.43
N PRO A 317 -9.12 -2.79 -25.52
CA PRO A 317 -8.34 -3.95 -25.98
C PRO A 317 -7.24 -4.39 -25.01
N HIS A 318 -6.84 -3.53 -24.07
CA HIS A 318 -5.77 -3.86 -23.12
C HIS A 318 -6.24 -4.70 -21.92
N PHE A 319 -7.49 -4.52 -21.48
CA PHE A 319 -8.03 -5.22 -20.32
C PHE A 319 -9.19 -6.16 -20.68
N GLU A 320 -9.82 -5.94 -21.84
CA GLU A 320 -10.90 -6.75 -22.43
C GLU A 320 -12.03 -7.12 -21.45
N LEU A 321 -12.27 -6.28 -20.43
CA LEU A 321 -13.25 -6.60 -19.41
C LEU A 321 -14.64 -6.67 -20.04
N GLY A 322 -15.24 -7.87 -20.02
CA GLY A 322 -16.53 -8.14 -20.65
C GLY A 322 -16.48 -8.57 -22.13
N GLY A 323 -15.30 -8.66 -22.73
CA GLY A 323 -15.07 -9.22 -24.05
C GLY A 323 -15.06 -10.76 -24.07
N ARG A 324 -15.04 -11.35 -25.27
CA ARG A 324 -14.79 -12.79 -25.46
C ARG A 324 -13.28 -13.02 -25.44
N ALA A 325 -12.69 -13.30 -24.27
CA ALA A 325 -11.29 -13.73 -24.20
C ALA A 325 -11.04 -14.91 -25.17
N ARG A 326 -10.09 -14.76 -26.10
CA ARG A 326 -9.73 -15.81 -27.06
C ARG A 326 -8.77 -16.83 -26.41
N ARG A 327 -9.33 -18.01 -26.03
CA ARG A 327 -8.75 -19.36 -25.78
C ARG A 327 -8.02 -19.58 -24.43
N ARG A 328 -8.05 -20.74 -23.73
CA ARG A 328 -8.49 -22.16 -23.94
C ARG A 328 -9.05 -22.75 -22.59
N PRO A 329 -9.64 -23.97 -22.53
CA PRO A 329 -10.66 -24.31 -21.54
C PRO A 329 -10.11 -24.72 -20.17
N ARG A 330 -10.64 -24.13 -19.09
CA ARG A 330 -10.79 -24.79 -17.79
C ARG A 330 -11.93 -24.12 -17.00
N SER A 331 -12.86 -24.96 -16.56
CA SER A 331 -13.99 -24.76 -15.62
C SER A 331 -14.63 -23.37 -15.51
N ALA A 332 -15.90 -23.30 -15.90
CA ALA A 332 -16.78 -22.16 -15.84
C ALA A 332 -16.80 -21.46 -14.47
N GLN A 333 -16.15 -20.29 -14.38
CA GLN A 333 -16.51 -19.24 -13.42
C GLN A 333 -17.30 -18.15 -14.16
N PRO A 334 -18.32 -17.54 -13.53
CA PRO A 334 -19.18 -16.56 -14.19
C PRO A 334 -18.39 -15.29 -14.54
N ARG A 335 -18.48 -14.88 -15.80
CA ARG A 335 -17.81 -13.72 -16.38
C ARG A 335 -18.35 -12.42 -15.79
N LEU A 336 -17.47 -11.53 -15.30
CA LEU A 336 -17.88 -10.15 -15.00
C LEU A 336 -18.12 -9.39 -16.32
N ARG A 337 -19.37 -9.01 -16.58
CA ARG A 337 -19.73 -8.07 -17.65
C ARG A 337 -19.35 -6.64 -17.23
N PRO A 338 -19.16 -5.67 -18.15
CA PRO A 338 -18.83 -4.29 -17.81
C PRO A 338 -19.84 -3.66 -16.86
N ALA A 339 -21.12 -3.95 -17.08
CA ALA A 339 -22.22 -3.56 -16.20
C ALA A 339 -22.10 -4.16 -14.78
N ALA A 340 -21.51 -5.36 -14.63
CA ALA A 340 -21.29 -6.00 -13.33
C ALA A 340 -20.10 -5.38 -12.56
N LEU A 341 -19.03 -4.97 -13.25
CA LEU A 341 -17.94 -4.23 -12.61
C LEU A 341 -18.42 -2.85 -12.17
N LEU A 342 -19.11 -2.13 -13.06
CA LEU A 342 -19.76 -0.87 -12.71
C LEU A 342 -20.77 -1.04 -11.58
N ALA A 343 -21.57 -2.11 -11.55
CA ALA A 343 -22.49 -2.38 -10.46
C ALA A 343 -21.77 -2.67 -9.14
N ARG A 344 -20.65 -3.41 -9.15
CA ARG A 344 -19.85 -3.66 -7.95
C ARG A 344 -19.11 -2.41 -7.47
N ALA A 345 -18.53 -1.64 -8.37
CA ALA A 345 -17.93 -0.34 -8.06
C ALA A 345 -18.99 0.60 -7.50
N ARG A 346 -20.16 0.69 -8.13
CA ARG A 346 -21.32 1.46 -7.63
C ARG A 346 -21.84 0.96 -6.30
N LEU A 347 -21.79 -0.35 -6.04
CA LEU A 347 -22.16 -0.90 -4.74
C LEU A 347 -21.20 -0.40 -3.66
N VAL A 348 -19.89 -0.47 -3.91
CA VAL A 348 -18.88 0.08 -2.98
C VAL A 348 -19.07 1.60 -2.82
N GLN A 349 -19.24 2.33 -3.93
CA GLN A 349 -19.50 3.77 -3.92
C GLN A 349 -20.77 4.10 -3.13
N HIS A 350 -21.85 3.34 -3.29
CA HIS A 350 -23.10 3.56 -2.55
C HIS A 350 -22.92 3.34 -1.04
N GLN A 351 -22.15 2.32 -0.64
CA GLN A 351 -21.86 2.08 0.77
C GLN A 351 -20.97 3.18 1.39
N LEU A 352 -20.18 3.87 0.56
CA LEU A 352 -19.20 4.88 0.97
C LEU A 352 -19.62 6.34 0.73
N ALA A 353 -20.61 6.59 -0.13
CA ALA A 353 -21.15 7.91 -0.39
C ALA A 353 -21.74 8.50 0.90
N PRO A 354 -21.62 9.83 1.14
CA PRO A 354 -22.11 10.48 2.35
C PRO A 354 -23.61 10.28 2.58
#